data_AF-A0A534XEN2-F1
#
_entry.id   AF-A0A534XEN2-F1
#
_cell.length_a   1.000
_cell.length_b   1.000
_cell.length_c   1.000
_cell.angle_alpha   90.00
_cell.angle_beta   90.00
_cell.angle_gamma   90.00
#
_symmetry.space_group_name_H-M   'P 1'
#
loop_
_entity.id
_entity.type
_entity.pdbx_description
1 polymer ?
#
loop_
_entity_poly.entity_id
_entity_poly.type
_entity_poly.pdbx_seq_one_letter_code
_entity_poly.pdbx_strand_id
1 'polypeptide(L)'
;MAQKGKTSGYRRGADSRMPLRLSPDRAFVLHLDVRALPPRGMRGRVEHVASGRVAHVTSLRGLVAFLTDVLRDEAPGEGRERP
;
A
#
# COMPACT_ATOMS: atom_id res chain seq x y z
N MET A 1 -34.54 -10.50 -37.31
CA MET A 1 -34.34 -9.21 -36.60
C MET A 1 -35.19 -9.23 -35.33
N ALA A 2 -34.58 -8.99 -34.15
CA ALA A 2 -35.13 -8.36 -32.94
C ALA A 2 -34.34 -8.81 -31.69
N GLN A 3 -34.04 -7.85 -30.83
CA GLN A 3 -33.05 -7.83 -29.75
C GLN A 3 -33.77 -7.72 -28.39
N LYS A 4 -33.43 -8.54 -27.38
CA LYS A 4 -33.67 -8.31 -25.93
C LYS A 4 -33.33 -9.59 -25.15
N GLY A 5 -32.66 -9.61 -24.00
CA GLY A 5 -32.18 -8.54 -23.14
C GLY A 5 -31.11 -9.08 -22.19
N LYS A 6 -30.26 -8.16 -21.72
CA LYS A 6 -29.17 -8.37 -20.78
C LYS A 6 -29.71 -8.84 -19.43
N THR A 7 -29.24 -9.98 -18.94
CA THR A 7 -29.14 -10.24 -17.50
C THR A 7 -27.68 -10.49 -17.19
N SER A 8 -26.92 -9.39 -17.14
CA SER A 8 -25.67 -9.36 -16.38
C SER A 8 -26.07 -9.57 -14.93
N GLY A 9 -26.10 -10.85 -14.53
CA GLY A 9 -26.19 -11.22 -13.13
C GLY A 9 -24.98 -10.60 -12.46
N TYR A 10 -25.22 -9.49 -11.74
CA TYR A 10 -24.29 -8.95 -10.78
C TYR A 10 -23.92 -10.11 -9.87
N ARG A 11 -22.71 -10.67 -10.05
CA ARG A 11 -22.13 -11.56 -9.03
C ARG A 11 -22.13 -10.71 -7.77
N ARG A 12 -23.05 -11.04 -6.88
CA ARG A 12 -23.15 -10.52 -5.53
C ARG A 12 -21.75 -10.70 -4.94
N GLY A 13 -20.97 -9.62 -4.90
CA GLY A 13 -19.63 -9.61 -4.34
C GLY A 13 -19.77 -10.15 -2.93
N ALA A 14 -19.22 -11.35 -2.71
CA ALA A 14 -19.11 -11.91 -1.38
C ALA A 14 -18.47 -10.84 -0.49
N ASP A 15 -19.06 -10.65 0.68
CA ASP A 15 -18.63 -9.73 1.73
C ASP A 15 -17.14 -9.96 2.01
N SER A 16 -16.27 -9.22 1.32
CA SER A 16 -14.81 -9.38 1.35
C SER A 16 -14.24 -8.60 2.53
N ARG A 17 -14.85 -8.78 3.71
CA ARG A 17 -14.43 -8.21 4.99
C ARG A 17 -13.49 -9.13 5.77
N MET A 18 -12.89 -10.14 5.13
CA MET A 18 -11.72 -10.75 5.75
C MET A 18 -10.58 -9.73 5.66
N PRO A 19 -10.07 -9.23 6.80
CA PRO A 19 -8.97 -8.28 6.77
C PRO A 19 -7.79 -8.97 6.10
N LEU A 20 -7.39 -8.44 4.94
CA LEU A 20 -6.12 -8.78 4.30
C LEU A 20 -5.01 -8.35 5.26
N ARG A 21 -4.57 -9.28 6.11
CA ARG A 21 -3.45 -9.04 7.01
C ARG A 21 -2.16 -9.08 6.20
N LEU A 22 -1.53 -7.92 6.05
CA LEU A 22 -0.17 -7.83 5.54
C LEU A 22 0.81 -8.38 6.58
N SER A 23 1.88 -9.05 6.12
CA SER A 23 3.02 -9.37 6.99
C SER A 23 3.60 -8.08 7.56
N PRO A 24 4.09 -8.05 8.81
CA PRO A 24 4.79 -6.89 9.37
C PRO A 24 5.91 -6.36 8.48
N ASP A 25 6.62 -7.22 7.75
CA ASP A 25 7.72 -6.89 6.82
C ASP A 25 7.26 -6.13 5.56
N ARG A 26 5.95 -6.04 5.35
CA ARG A 26 5.32 -5.28 4.26
C ARG A 26 4.28 -4.29 4.77
N ALA A 27 4.20 -4.11 6.07
CA ALA A 27 3.20 -3.27 6.71
C ALA A 27 3.78 -1.89 7.04
N PHE A 28 3.02 -0.84 6.73
CA PHE A 28 3.40 0.54 6.95
C PHE A 28 2.27 1.31 7.64
N VAL A 29 2.62 2.20 8.55
CA VAL A 29 1.69 3.19 9.13
C VAL A 29 1.92 4.51 8.41
N LEU A 30 0.84 5.12 7.92
CA LEU A 30 0.87 6.42 7.26
C LEU A 30 -0.02 7.41 8.02
N HIS A 31 0.60 8.45 8.56
CA HIS A 31 -0.10 9.60 9.13
C HIS A 31 -0.07 10.74 8.13
N LEU A 32 -1.25 11.20 7.69
CA LEU A 32 -1.40 12.33 6.79
C LEU A 32 -1.95 13.54 7.55
N ASP A 33 -1.39 14.71 7.26
CA ASP A 33 -1.95 15.98 7.71
C ASP A 33 -3.20 16.30 6.88
N VAL A 34 -4.35 16.26 7.54
CA VAL A 34 -5.65 16.52 6.92
C VAL A 34 -5.77 17.93 6.32
N ARG A 35 -4.99 18.88 6.82
CA ARG A 35 -4.97 20.27 6.33
C ARG A 35 -4.11 20.43 5.08
N ALA A 36 -3.23 19.46 4.83
CA ALA A 36 -2.33 19.43 3.68
C ALA A 36 -2.85 18.56 2.53
N LEU A 37 -4.00 17.88 2.68
CA LEU A 37 -4.63 17.08 1.63
C LEU A 37 -5.02 17.93 0.40
N PRO A 38 -5.22 17.31 -0.78
CA PRO A 38 -5.46 18.01 -2.04
C PRO A 38 -6.54 19.11 -1.95
N PRO A 39 -6.35 20.25 -2.64
CA PRO A 39 -5.34 20.50 -3.68
C PRO A 39 -3.97 20.98 -3.15
N ARG A 40 -3.78 21.09 -1.83
CA ARG A 40 -2.65 21.83 -1.24
C ARG A 40 -1.33 21.06 -1.13
N GLY A 41 -1.33 19.76 -1.42
CA GLY A 41 -0.14 18.92 -1.43
C GLY A 41 -0.35 17.59 -0.72
N MET A 42 0.72 17.02 -0.21
CA MET A 42 0.68 15.90 0.73
C MET A 42 1.68 16.23 1.83
N ARG A 43 1.32 16.06 3.09
CA ARG A 43 2.28 16.14 4.19
C ARG A 43 1.96 15.05 5.19
N GLY A 44 2.97 14.33 5.63
CA GLY A 44 2.75 13.21 6.52
C GLY A 44 4.03 12.57 7.03
N ARG A 45 3.83 11.49 7.77
CA ARG A 45 4.88 10.62 8.32
C ARG A 45 4.53 9.19 7.95
N VAL A 46 5.51 8.45 7.43
CA VAL A 46 5.41 7.02 7.15
C VAL A 46 6.37 6.28 8.07
N GLU A 47 5.96 5.11 8.54
CA GLU A 47 6.73 4.22 9.40
C GLU A 47 6.58 2.78 8.92
N HIS A 48 7.69 2.05 8.80
CA HIS A 48 7.68 0.61 8.54
C HIS A 48 7.52 -0.16 9.85
N VAL A 49 6.57 -1.08 9.92
CA VAL A 49 6.20 -1.77 11.17
C VAL A 49 7.31 -2.68 11.68
N ALA A 50 7.95 -3.47 10.81
CA ALA A 50 8.96 -4.43 11.26
C ALA A 50 10.30 -3.76 11.65
N SER A 51 10.78 -2.80 10.84
CA SER A 51 12.10 -2.19 11.07
C SER A 51 12.09 -0.88 11.86
N GLY A 52 10.92 -0.29 12.09
CA GLY A 52 10.79 1.00 12.77
C GLY A 52 11.38 2.19 11.99
N ARG A 53 11.73 2.01 10.72
CA ARG A 53 12.23 3.09 9.86
C ARG A 53 11.13 4.11 9.60
N VAL A 54 11.47 5.40 9.68
CA VAL A 54 10.52 6.51 9.62
C VAL A 54 10.98 7.56 8.61
N ALA A 55 10.04 8.13 7.86
CA ALA A 55 10.29 9.31 7.04
C ALA A 55 9.13 10.30 7.08
N HIS A 56 9.47 11.59 6.95
CA HIS A 56 8.49 12.62 6.62
C HIS A 56 8.32 12.70 5.11
N VAL A 57 7.08 12.71 4.64
CA VAL A 57 6.74 12.72 3.22
C VAL A 57 5.95 13.97 2.88
N THR A 58 6.39 14.68 1.85
CA THR A 58 5.76 15.91 1.35
C THR A 58 5.13 15.72 -0.04
N SER A 59 5.23 14.52 -0.60
CA SER A 59 4.72 14.18 -1.92
C SER A 59 4.49 12.68 -2.06
N LEU A 60 3.57 12.31 -2.96
CA LEU A 60 3.34 10.90 -3.31
C LEU A 60 4.61 10.22 -3.83
N ARG A 61 5.41 10.93 -4.64
CA ARG A 61 6.71 10.43 -5.13
C ARG A 61 7.66 10.09 -3.97
N GLY A 62 7.75 10.95 -2.96
CA GLY A 62 8.57 10.70 -1.78
C GLY A 62 8.09 9.49 -0.97
N LEU A 63 6.78 9.29 -0.85
CA LEU A 63 6.21 8.11 -0.21
C LEU A 63 6.56 6.83 -0.98
N VAL A 64 6.38 6.80 -2.30
CA VAL A 64 6.72 5.63 -3.12
C VAL A 64 8.21 5.30 -3.05
N ALA A 65 9.08 6.32 -3.05
CA ALA A 65 10.52 6.13 -2.88
C ALA A 65 10.87 5.46 -1.55
N PHE A 66 10.27 5.93 -0.45
CA PHE A 66 10.47 5.32 0.87
C PHE A 66 10.00 3.84 0.91
N LEU A 67 8.81 3.56 0.37
CA LEU A 67 8.30 2.18 0.33
C LEU A 67 9.21 1.26 -0.48
N THR A 68 9.68 1.73 -1.63
CA THR A 68 10.55 0.95 -2.52
C THR A 68 11.90 0.65 -1.86
N ASP A 69 12.46 1.63 -1.16
CA ASP A 69 13.74 1.49 -0.46
C ASP A 69 13.65 0.44 0.65
N VAL A 70 12.62 0.52 1.51
CA VAL A 70 12.39 -0.47 2.57
C VAL A 70 12.15 -1.87 1.98
N LEU A 71 11.29 -1.99 0.97
CA LEU A 71 10.96 -3.30 0.38
C LEU A 71 12.13 -3.93 -0.38
N ARG A 72 13.10 -3.14 -0.84
CA ARG A 72 14.33 -3.64 -1.46
C ARG A 72 15.32 -4.19 -0.44
N ASP A 73 15.43 -3.54 0.72
CA ASP A 73 16.29 -4.04 1.81
C ASP A 73 15.75 -5.35 2.39
N GLU A 74 14.43 -5.54 2.40
CA GLU A 74 13.75 -6.77 2.86
C GLU A 74 13.68 -7.88 1.80
N ALA A 75 14.03 -7.60 0.54
CA ALA A 75 14.14 -8.66 -0.46
C ALA A 75 15.36 -9.53 -0.10
N PRO A 76 15.17 -10.80 0.31
CA PRO A 76 16.32 -11.67 0.49
C PRO A 76 17.00 -11.76 -0.88
N GLY A 77 18.29 -11.45 -0.92
CA GLY A 77 19.09 -11.82 -2.09
C GLY A 77 18.83 -13.30 -2.37
N GLU A 78 18.34 -13.61 -3.57
CA GLU A 78 18.53 -14.94 -4.13
C GLU A 78 20.01 -15.27 -3.96
N GLY A 79 20.33 -16.29 -3.14
CA GLY A 79 21.69 -16.81 -3.00
C GLY A 79 22.57 -16.20 -1.90
N ARG A 80 22.14 -16.27 -0.64
CA ARG A 80 23.12 -16.49 0.45
C ARG A 80 22.74 -17.72 1.26
N GLU A 81 23.15 -18.88 0.74
CA GLU A 81 23.57 -19.99 1.59
C GLU A 81 24.53 -19.43 2.64
N ARG A 82 24.16 -19.56 3.91
CA ARG A 82 25.07 -19.32 5.02
C ARG A 82 25.93 -20.58 5.20
N PRO A 83 27.24 -20.41 5.47
CA PRO A 83 28.16 -21.52 5.76
C PRO A 83 27.80 -22.23 7.07
#